data_AF-A0AA96LMY7-F1
#
_entry.id   AF-A0AA96LMY7-F1
#
_cell.length_a   1.000
_cell.length_b   1.000
_cell.length_c   1.000
_cell.angle_alpha   90.00
_cell.angle_beta   90.00
_cell.angle_gamma   90.00
#
_symmetry.space_group_name_H-M   'P 1'
#
loop_
_entity.id
_entity.type
_entity.pdbx_description
1 polymer ?
#
loop_
_entity_poly.entity_id
_entity_poly.type
_entity_poly.pdbx_seq_one_letter_code
_entity_poly.pdbx_strand_id
1 'polypeptide(L)'
;MSKSDYFKELNYRLRGLPEKERHNILKVYEELFQKAVENGKHEDEVAQSLGYPRVPNWDAHKEAPSVKEDLLRPTGEAPPMSVASDDLPEPPAAPYMEPNEPVFDSKIAPQAPPAWEPPAYTKPPQPHFPPMYSAPYPKPYPTKTDTGIKAIIISIMLGFFNLMFVVGPWFGVCAALIAFFAAGFALLIAPVIGVLTSLAGMSGSDFQFVSFAMLACFGLGIILTTLSSMLLKLFFKLSWKYIQFNAKLIKGV
;
A
#
# COMPACT_ATOMS: atom_id res chain seq x y z
N MET A 1 6.66 -16.16 -42.04
CA MET A 1 7.65 -15.75 -41.03
C MET A 1 7.35 -16.63 -39.84
N SER A 2 8.34 -17.34 -39.30
CA SER A 2 8.02 -18.34 -38.27
C SER A 2 7.55 -17.66 -36.98
N LYS A 3 6.77 -18.37 -36.15
CA LYS A 3 6.41 -17.91 -34.79
C LYS A 3 7.66 -17.43 -34.04
N SER A 4 8.74 -18.22 -34.09
CA SER A 4 9.98 -17.89 -33.40
C SER A 4 10.59 -16.56 -33.85
N ASP A 5 10.50 -16.23 -35.14
CA ASP A 5 11.04 -14.98 -35.69
C ASP A 5 10.15 -13.79 -35.33
N TYR A 6 8.83 -13.98 -35.31
CA TYR A 6 7.89 -12.98 -34.82
C TYR A 6 8.15 -12.62 -33.35
N PHE A 7 8.34 -13.63 -32.49
CA PHE A 7 8.60 -13.42 -31.08
C PHE A 7 9.97 -12.81 -30.81
N LYS A 8 11.00 -13.12 -31.63
CA LYS A 8 12.30 -12.44 -31.56
C LYS A 8 12.16 -10.96 -31.86
N GLU A 9 11.43 -10.60 -32.91
CA GLU A 9 11.21 -9.21 -33.31
C GLU A 9 10.33 -8.45 -32.29
N LEU A 10 9.25 -9.08 -31.81
CA LEU A 10 8.38 -8.53 -30.78
C LEU A 10 9.16 -8.30 -29.46
N ASN A 11 9.96 -9.27 -29.03
CA ASN A 11 10.80 -9.13 -27.84
C ASN A 11 11.85 -8.02 -28.03
N TYR A 12 12.47 -7.94 -29.20
CA TYR A 12 13.43 -6.88 -29.55
C TYR A 12 12.82 -5.49 -29.42
N ARG A 13 11.59 -5.29 -29.90
CA ARG A 13 10.88 -4.00 -29.83
C ARG A 13 10.38 -3.67 -28.43
N LEU A 14 10.01 -4.68 -27.64
CA LEU A 14 9.54 -4.52 -26.26
C LEU A 14 10.66 -4.40 -25.22
N ARG A 15 11.94 -4.34 -25.63
CA ARG A 15 13.07 -4.18 -24.69
C ARG A 15 13.01 -2.90 -23.86
N GLY A 16 12.28 -1.88 -24.32
CA GLY A 16 12.08 -0.63 -23.60
C GLY A 16 11.00 -0.66 -22.51
N LEU A 17 10.19 -1.73 -22.44
CA LEU A 17 9.13 -1.86 -21.44
C LEU A 17 9.61 -2.61 -20.18
N PRO A 18 9.01 -2.33 -19.01
CA PRO A 18 9.20 -3.12 -17.80
C PRO A 18 9.03 -4.62 -18.06
N GLU A 19 9.89 -5.45 -17.47
CA GLU A 19 9.91 -6.90 -17.73
C GLU A 19 8.56 -7.57 -17.50
N LYS A 20 7.81 -7.11 -16.49
CA LYS A 20 6.46 -7.59 -16.18
C LYS A 20 5.47 -7.30 -17.32
N GLU A 21 5.54 -6.11 -17.90
CA GLU A 21 4.65 -5.69 -18.99
C GLU A 21 5.05 -6.35 -20.31
N ARG A 22 6.36 -6.43 -20.58
CA ARG A 22 6.90 -7.21 -21.69
C ARG A 22 6.43 -8.65 -21.63
N HIS A 23 6.50 -9.29 -20.46
CA HIS A 23 6.05 -10.67 -20.29
C HIS A 23 4.54 -10.80 -20.48
N ASN A 24 3.74 -9.88 -19.95
CA ASN A 24 2.29 -9.86 -20.15
C ASN A 24 1.93 -9.74 -21.63
N ILE A 25 2.57 -8.83 -22.36
CA ILE A 25 2.32 -8.63 -23.79
C ILE A 25 2.74 -9.89 -24.58
N LEU A 26 3.92 -10.44 -24.31
CA LEU A 26 4.38 -11.68 -24.96
C LEU A 26 3.39 -12.83 -24.74
N LYS A 27 2.87 -12.98 -23.51
CA LYS A 27 1.89 -14.01 -23.18
C LYS A 27 0.58 -13.86 -23.96
N VAL A 28 0.07 -12.63 -24.11
CA VAL A 28 -1.13 -12.36 -24.91
C VAL A 28 -0.92 -12.76 -26.37
N TYR A 29 0.23 -12.42 -26.96
CA TYR A 29 0.55 -12.84 -28.32
C TYR A 29 0.72 -14.37 -28.41
N GLU A 30 1.27 -15.01 -27.39
CA GLU A 30 1.43 -16.48 -27.36
C GLU A 30 0.08 -17.19 -27.37
N GLU A 31 -0.88 -16.70 -26.58
CA GLU A 31 -2.26 -17.20 -26.57
C GLU A 31 -2.96 -17.01 -27.93
N LEU A 32 -2.70 -15.91 -28.64
CA LEU A 32 -3.24 -15.67 -29.99
C LEU A 32 -2.69 -16.68 -31.02
N PHE A 33 -1.39 -16.94 -31.00
CA PHE A 33 -0.78 -17.96 -31.86
C PHE A 33 -1.31 -19.35 -31.54
N GLN A 34 -1.42 -19.69 -30.25
CA GLN A 34 -1.94 -20.97 -29.80
C GLN A 34 -3.38 -21.20 -30.26
N LYS A 35 -4.25 -20.20 -30.06
CA LYS A 35 -5.65 -20.25 -30.48
C LYS A 35 -5.80 -20.34 -32.00
N ALA A 36 -4.90 -19.73 -32.76
CA ALA A 36 -4.94 -19.82 -34.21
C ALA A 36 -4.51 -21.20 -34.73
N VAL A 37 -3.50 -21.81 -34.09
CA VAL A 37 -3.08 -23.20 -34.37
C VAL A 37 -4.19 -24.20 -34.01
N GLU A 38 -4.88 -23.99 -32.89
CA GLU A 38 -6.05 -24.79 -32.50
C GLU A 38 -7.19 -24.70 -33.52
N ASN A 39 -7.32 -23.57 -34.22
CA ASN A 39 -8.28 -23.40 -35.32
C ASN A 39 -7.75 -23.92 -36.67
N GLY A 40 -6.66 -24.70 -36.66
CA GLY A 40 -6.08 -25.31 -37.85
C GLY A 40 -5.29 -24.37 -38.75
N LYS A 41 -4.95 -23.15 -38.29
CA LYS A 41 -4.12 -22.21 -39.05
C LYS A 41 -2.64 -22.45 -38.79
N HIS A 42 -1.83 -22.38 -39.84
CA HIS A 42 -0.38 -22.49 -39.70
C HIS A 42 0.23 -21.20 -39.12
N GLU A 43 1.26 -21.35 -38.30
CA GLU A 43 1.93 -20.24 -37.60
C GLU A 43 2.41 -19.12 -38.54
N ASP A 44 2.85 -19.48 -39.75
CA ASP A 44 3.31 -18.53 -40.76
C ASP A 44 2.20 -17.60 -41.27
N GLU A 45 0.98 -18.12 -41.42
CA GLU A 45 -0.19 -17.34 -41.86
C GLU A 45 -0.67 -16.40 -40.76
N VAL A 46 -0.58 -16.84 -39.50
CA VAL A 46 -0.94 -16.04 -38.33
C VAL A 46 0.00 -14.85 -38.21
N ALA A 47 1.31 -15.08 -38.36
CA ALA A 47 2.28 -14.00 -38.32
C ALA A 47 2.12 -13.02 -39.49
N GLN A 48 1.78 -13.51 -40.68
CA GLN A 48 1.49 -12.66 -41.85
C GLN A 48 0.20 -11.85 -41.67
N SER A 49 -0.83 -12.44 -41.05
CA SER A 49 -2.10 -11.77 -40.75
C SER A 49 -1.97 -10.71 -39.65
N LEU A 50 -1.05 -10.90 -38.70
CA LEU A 50 -0.78 -9.94 -37.61
C LEU A 50 0.13 -8.78 -38.07
N GLY A 51 0.91 -8.96 -39.14
CA GLY A 51 1.80 -7.92 -39.67
C GLY A 51 2.96 -7.58 -38.73
N TYR A 52 3.58 -6.41 -38.88
CA TYR A 52 4.69 -6.00 -37.99
C TYR A 52 4.19 -5.68 -36.58
N PRO A 53 4.78 -6.27 -35.53
CA PRO A 53 4.40 -5.96 -34.15
C PRO A 53 4.66 -4.47 -33.88
N ARG A 54 3.57 -3.70 -33.77
CA ARG A 54 3.62 -2.30 -33.33
C ARG A 54 3.56 -2.29 -31.82
N VAL A 55 4.47 -1.54 -31.19
CA VAL A 55 4.39 -1.29 -29.75
C VAL A 55 3.11 -0.49 -29.49
N PRO A 56 2.13 -1.03 -28.75
CA PRO A 56 0.93 -0.25 -28.41
C PRO A 56 1.36 0.97 -27.60
N ASN A 57 0.78 2.14 -27.89
CA ASN A 57 1.04 3.35 -27.11
C ASN A 57 0.41 3.20 -25.72
N TRP A 58 1.16 2.60 -24.80
CA TRP A 58 0.67 2.16 -23.49
C TRP A 58 0.40 3.32 -22.52
N ASP A 59 0.96 4.51 -22.78
CA ASP A 59 0.78 5.73 -21.98
C ASP A 59 -0.57 6.42 -22.26
N ALA A 60 -1.26 6.08 -23.36
CA ALA A 60 -2.47 6.78 -23.82
C ALA A 60 -3.70 6.59 -22.91
N HIS A 61 -3.69 5.61 -22.00
CA HIS A 61 -4.84 5.30 -21.14
C HIS A 61 -4.77 5.91 -19.73
N LYS A 62 -3.75 6.73 -19.42
CA LYS A 62 -3.69 7.48 -18.15
C LYS A 62 -4.29 8.89 -18.23
N GLU A 63 -4.68 9.38 -19.41
CA GLU A 63 -5.12 10.77 -19.64
C GLU A 63 -6.46 10.87 -20.39
N ALA A 64 -7.55 10.36 -19.83
CA ALA A 64 -8.91 10.74 -20.24
C ALA A 64 -9.49 11.74 -19.22
N PRO A 65 -9.78 13.01 -19.61
CA PRO A 65 -10.11 14.07 -18.67
C PRO A 65 -11.56 14.00 -18.19
N SER A 66 -11.76 13.96 -16.86
CA SER A 66 -13.02 14.30 -16.22
C SER A 66 -13.23 15.82 -16.31
N VAL A 67 -14.01 16.27 -17.30
CA VAL A 67 -14.41 17.67 -17.41
C VAL A 67 -15.48 17.98 -16.37
N LYS A 68 -15.17 18.91 -15.46
CA LYS A 68 -16.12 19.85 -14.87
C LYS A 68 -15.43 21.22 -14.78
N GLU A 69 -15.90 22.16 -15.59
CA GLU A 69 -15.79 23.61 -15.41
C GLU A 69 -16.07 24.00 -13.93
N ASP A 70 -15.55 25.08 -13.32
CA ASP A 70 -15.72 26.46 -13.79
C ASP A 70 -14.99 27.50 -12.87
N LEU A 71 -14.62 28.64 -13.46
CA LEU A 71 -14.51 30.01 -12.90
C LEU A 71 -13.26 30.53 -12.12
N LEU A 72 -12.53 31.40 -12.86
CA LEU A 72 -12.12 32.79 -12.54
C LEU A 72 -10.94 33.09 -11.58
N ARG A 73 -9.85 33.56 -12.20
CA ARG A 73 -8.77 34.43 -11.65
C ARG A 73 -9.29 35.88 -11.43
N PRO A 74 -8.71 36.71 -10.53
CA PRO A 74 -7.47 37.44 -10.86
C PRO A 74 -6.51 37.83 -9.70
N THR A 75 -5.39 38.38 -10.18
CA THR A 75 -4.13 38.97 -9.68
C THR A 75 -4.11 39.97 -8.50
N GLY A 76 -2.91 40.09 -7.87
CA GLY A 76 -2.39 41.24 -7.08
C GLY A 76 -1.14 40.83 -6.28
N GLU A 77 0.10 41.14 -6.70
CA GLU A 77 0.92 42.37 -6.47
C GLU A 77 1.82 42.37 -5.21
N ALA A 78 3.14 42.18 -5.45
CA ALA A 78 4.33 42.95 -5.00
C ALA A 78 4.61 43.39 -3.52
N PRO A 79 5.90 43.71 -3.18
CA PRO A 79 6.56 43.44 -1.89
C PRO A 79 6.88 44.70 -1.05
N PRO A 80 7.75 44.62 -0.02
CA PRO A 80 8.71 45.71 0.14
C PRO A 80 10.17 45.27 0.41
N MET A 81 11.08 46.00 -0.22
CA MET A 81 12.52 46.09 0.10
C MET A 81 12.77 47.13 1.19
N SER A 82 13.85 46.95 1.98
CA SER A 82 14.72 48.03 2.51
C SER A 82 15.93 47.41 3.23
N VAL A 83 17.17 47.90 3.26
CA VAL A 83 18.03 48.90 2.58
C VAL A 83 19.46 48.67 3.18
N ALA A 84 20.53 48.93 2.40
CA ALA A 84 21.92 49.28 2.80
C ALA A 84 22.81 48.19 3.48
N SER A 85 24.14 48.10 3.30
CA SER A 85 25.17 49.03 2.79
C SER A 85 26.52 48.31 2.54
N ASP A 86 27.29 48.85 1.58
CA ASP A 86 28.76 49.02 1.50
C ASP A 86 29.74 47.86 1.18
N ASP A 87 30.31 47.91 -0.05
CA ASP A 87 31.74 48.17 -0.40
C ASP A 87 32.85 47.49 0.45
N LEU A 88 33.92 46.80 -0.02
CA LEU A 88 34.77 46.84 -1.24
C LEU A 88 35.86 45.67 -1.13
N PRO A 89 36.90 45.47 -2.01
CA PRO A 89 37.17 44.20 -2.71
C PRO A 89 38.52 43.45 -2.47
N GLU A 90 38.60 42.21 -3.03
CA GLU A 90 39.71 41.58 -3.82
C GLU A 90 40.88 40.75 -3.15
N PRO A 91 41.67 39.91 -3.89
CA PRO A 91 41.76 38.43 -3.82
C PRO A 91 43.21 37.89 -3.52
N PRO A 92 43.74 36.77 -4.09
CA PRO A 92 43.48 35.33 -3.91
C PRO A 92 44.68 34.55 -3.31
N ALA A 93 44.51 33.28 -2.89
CA ALA A 93 45.51 32.21 -3.06
C ALA A 93 45.00 30.86 -2.53
N ALA A 94 44.85 29.86 -3.41
CA ALA A 94 44.75 28.46 -3.00
C ALA A 94 46.15 27.90 -2.74
N PRO A 95 46.34 27.11 -1.67
CA PRO A 95 46.79 25.73 -1.92
C PRO A 95 46.16 24.69 -0.96
N TYR A 96 46.23 23.46 -1.41
CA TYR A 96 45.52 22.25 -1.00
C TYR A 96 46.20 21.50 0.16
N MET A 97 45.48 20.49 0.68
CA MET A 97 45.82 19.41 1.65
C MET A 97 45.38 19.72 3.09
N GLU A 98 44.69 18.85 3.83
CA GLU A 98 44.75 17.39 3.89
C GLU A 98 43.42 16.83 4.47
N PRO A 99 42.95 15.62 4.10
CA PRO A 99 41.65 15.09 4.55
C PRO A 99 41.77 14.52 5.96
N ASN A 100 40.98 15.02 6.92
CA ASN A 100 40.85 14.43 8.26
C ASN A 100 39.41 14.04 8.61
N GLU A 101 39.32 12.85 9.22
CA GLU A 101 38.15 12.00 9.51
C GLU A 101 37.02 12.63 10.35
N PRO A 102 35.80 12.06 10.32
CA PRO A 102 34.58 12.76 10.69
C PRO A 102 34.37 12.76 12.21
N VAL A 103 34.38 13.94 12.81
CA VAL A 103 33.84 14.17 14.16
C VAL A 103 32.41 14.66 14.01
N PHE A 104 31.45 13.76 14.28
CA PHE A 104 30.03 14.10 14.38
C PHE A 104 29.79 14.92 15.65
N ASP A 105 29.79 16.25 15.51
CA ASP A 105 29.31 17.14 16.55
C ASP A 105 27.84 17.51 16.29
N SER A 106 27.00 17.14 17.24
CA SER A 106 25.55 17.28 17.21
C SER A 106 25.14 18.71 17.50
N LYS A 107 25.16 19.58 16.48
CA LYS A 107 24.40 20.84 16.37
C LYS A 107 24.75 21.48 15.02
N ILE A 108 23.89 21.35 14.02
CA ILE A 108 23.66 22.21 12.84
C ILE A 108 22.69 21.44 11.94
N ALA A 109 21.52 22.00 11.64
CA ALA A 109 20.64 21.46 10.60
C ALA A 109 21.39 21.53 9.25
N PRO A 110 21.34 20.51 8.38
CA PRO A 110 21.96 20.60 7.06
C PRO A 110 21.39 21.81 6.33
N GLN A 111 22.23 22.81 6.04
CA GLN A 111 21.83 23.93 5.21
C GLN A 111 21.42 23.37 3.83
N ALA A 112 20.32 23.90 3.29
CA ALA A 112 19.87 23.55 1.94
C ALA A 112 21.01 23.82 0.94
N PRO A 113 21.25 22.94 -0.03
CA PRO A 113 22.24 23.20 -1.07
C PRO A 113 21.93 24.53 -1.78
N PRO A 114 22.96 25.25 -2.27
CA PRO A 114 22.76 26.54 -2.92
C PRO A 114 21.75 26.43 -4.06
N ALA A 115 20.93 27.47 -4.21
CA ALA A 115 19.97 27.59 -5.30
C ALA A 115 20.70 27.38 -6.63
N TRP A 116 20.13 26.54 -7.49
CA TRP A 116 20.73 26.20 -8.78
C TRP A 116 20.94 27.48 -9.62
N GLU A 117 22.19 27.77 -9.97
CA GLU A 117 22.51 28.81 -10.94
C GLU A 117 22.63 28.19 -12.34
N PRO A 118 21.87 28.67 -13.34
CA PRO A 118 21.99 28.19 -14.70
C PRO A 118 23.39 28.52 -15.27
N PRO A 119 23.99 27.64 -16.08
CA PRO A 119 25.23 27.97 -16.77
C PRO A 119 25.03 29.15 -17.74
N ALA A 120 26.03 30.04 -17.85
CA ALA A 120 25.99 31.16 -18.78
C ALA A 120 25.84 30.66 -20.24
N TYR A 121 24.69 30.90 -20.84
CA TYR A 121 24.44 30.58 -22.25
C TYR A 121 25.12 31.62 -23.14
N THR A 122 26.39 31.40 -23.46
CA THR A 122 27.04 32.11 -24.57
C THR A 122 27.80 31.11 -25.44
N LYS A 123 27.08 30.50 -26.38
CA LYS A 123 27.69 30.01 -27.63
C LYS A 123 26.94 30.68 -28.78
N PRO A 124 27.62 31.42 -29.68
CA PRO A 124 26.97 31.98 -30.86
C PRO A 124 26.43 30.83 -31.74
N PRO A 125 25.36 31.06 -32.53
CA PRO A 125 24.76 30.03 -33.37
C PRO A 125 25.82 29.48 -34.34
N GLN A 126 26.14 28.19 -34.23
CA GLN A 126 27.08 27.58 -35.15
C GLN A 126 26.41 27.42 -36.53
N PRO A 127 26.99 27.95 -37.62
CA PRO A 127 26.31 28.01 -38.92
C PRO A 127 25.95 26.66 -39.54
N HIS A 128 26.46 25.52 -39.04
CA HIS A 128 26.37 24.20 -39.68
C HIS A 128 25.90 23.11 -38.70
N PHE A 129 24.78 23.32 -38.02
CA PHE A 129 24.17 22.27 -37.20
C PHE A 129 23.20 21.41 -38.05
N PRO A 130 23.43 20.10 -38.23
CA PRO A 130 22.45 19.22 -38.89
C PRO A 130 21.21 19.04 -37.99
N PRO A 131 20.02 18.82 -38.56
CA PRO A 131 18.78 18.72 -37.80
C PRO A 131 18.82 17.54 -36.80
N MET A 132 18.58 17.85 -35.52
CA MET A 132 18.59 16.92 -34.39
C MET A 132 17.32 16.05 -34.38
N TYR A 133 17.23 15.06 -35.26
CA TYR A 133 16.19 14.02 -35.20
C TYR A 133 16.68 12.73 -34.52
N SER A 134 17.85 12.73 -33.89
CA SER A 134 18.49 11.51 -33.35
C SER A 134 19.22 11.70 -32.02
N ALA A 135 18.72 12.56 -31.12
CA ALA A 135 19.24 12.60 -29.76
C ALA A 135 18.88 11.28 -29.03
N PRO A 136 19.86 10.49 -28.55
CA PRO A 136 19.59 9.26 -27.81
C PRO A 136 18.83 9.60 -26.52
N TYR A 137 17.73 8.92 -26.25
CA TYR A 137 16.96 9.09 -25.01
C TYR A 137 17.87 8.95 -23.77
N PRO A 138 17.74 9.83 -22.75
CA PRO A 138 18.49 9.69 -21.52
C PRO A 138 18.20 8.32 -20.90
N LYS A 139 19.25 7.60 -20.52
CA LYS A 139 19.12 6.25 -19.96
C LYS A 139 18.29 6.31 -18.68
N PRO A 140 17.30 5.43 -18.49
CA PRO A 140 16.51 5.40 -17.27
C PRO A 140 17.42 5.18 -16.05
N TYR A 141 17.19 5.95 -14.99
CA TYR A 141 17.97 5.86 -13.75
C TYR A 141 17.87 4.44 -13.16
N PRO A 142 18.98 3.85 -12.68
CA PRO A 142 18.96 2.50 -12.11
C PRO A 142 18.09 2.49 -10.85
N THR A 143 16.99 1.74 -10.88
CA THR A 143 16.21 1.42 -9.68
C THR A 143 16.98 0.36 -8.88
N LYS A 144 17.29 0.63 -7.62
CA LYS A 144 17.91 -0.36 -6.73
C LYS A 144 16.96 -1.56 -6.63
N THR A 145 17.40 -2.72 -7.10
CA THR A 145 16.71 -3.99 -6.89
C THR A 145 16.81 -4.34 -5.42
N ASP A 146 15.73 -4.17 -4.67
CA ASP A 146 15.68 -4.67 -3.31
C ASP A 146 15.79 -6.20 -3.34
N THR A 147 16.90 -6.69 -2.81
CA THR A 147 17.32 -8.11 -2.79
C THR A 147 16.15 -8.99 -2.34
N GLY A 148 15.93 -10.16 -2.95
CA GLY A 148 14.81 -11.06 -2.59
C GLY A 148 14.70 -11.38 -1.09
N ILE A 149 15.79 -11.31 -0.34
CA ILE A 149 15.83 -11.37 1.13
C ILE A 149 15.00 -10.26 1.77
N LYS A 150 15.07 -9.02 1.27
CA LYS A 150 14.22 -7.90 1.72
C LYS A 150 12.75 -8.18 1.46
N ALA A 151 12.39 -8.76 0.32
CA ALA A 151 11.00 -9.15 0.04
C ALA A 151 10.50 -10.25 0.98
N ILE A 152 11.35 -11.23 1.31
CA ILE A 152 11.03 -12.27 2.31
C ILE A 152 10.88 -11.65 3.71
N ILE A 153 11.79 -10.77 4.12
CA ILE A 153 11.72 -10.06 5.39
C ILE A 153 10.43 -9.23 5.46
N ILE A 154 10.09 -8.48 4.41
CA ILE A 154 8.85 -7.69 4.32
C ILE A 154 7.64 -8.62 4.39
N SER A 155 7.67 -9.78 3.74
CA SER A 155 6.57 -10.77 3.81
C SER A 155 6.39 -11.34 5.22
N ILE A 156 7.47 -11.73 5.90
CA ILE A 156 7.44 -12.24 7.28
C ILE A 156 6.98 -11.13 8.24
N MET A 157 7.53 -9.93 8.11
CA MET A 157 7.16 -8.76 8.91
C MET A 157 5.69 -8.40 8.72
N LEU A 158 5.19 -8.42 7.48
CA LEU A 158 3.79 -8.12 7.19
C LEU A 158 2.85 -9.20 7.76
N GLY A 159 3.25 -10.47 7.69
CA GLY A 159 2.53 -11.57 8.35
C GLY A 159 2.48 -11.44 9.87
N PHE A 160 3.63 -11.12 10.50
CA PHE A 160 3.74 -10.95 11.95
C PHE A 160 3.02 -9.68 12.45
N PHE A 161 3.10 -8.59 11.68
CA PHE A 161 2.35 -7.36 11.93
C PHE A 161 0.84 -7.64 11.87
N ASN A 162 0.37 -8.36 10.86
CA ASN A 162 -1.03 -8.77 10.76
C ASN A 162 -1.43 -9.70 11.92
N LEU A 163 -0.57 -10.62 12.34
CA LEU A 163 -0.79 -11.47 13.51
C LEU A 163 -0.96 -10.61 14.78
N MET A 164 -0.08 -9.66 15.04
CA MET A 164 -0.16 -8.86 16.26
C MET A 164 -1.36 -7.90 16.25
N PHE A 165 -1.56 -7.17 15.16
CA PHE A 165 -2.56 -6.11 15.08
C PHE A 165 -3.97 -6.59 14.78
N VAL A 166 -4.13 -7.75 14.12
CA VAL A 166 -5.47 -8.29 13.83
C VAL A 166 -5.83 -9.41 14.79
N VAL A 167 -4.93 -10.38 15.00
CA VAL A 167 -5.23 -11.52 15.86
C VAL A 167 -5.25 -11.12 17.35
N GLY A 168 -4.44 -10.15 17.76
CA GLY A 168 -4.47 -9.59 19.12
C GLY A 168 -5.85 -9.06 19.54
N PRO A 169 -6.40 -8.03 18.86
CA PRO A 169 -7.75 -7.53 19.14
C PRO A 169 -8.83 -8.60 18.97
N TRP A 170 -8.68 -9.50 18.00
CA TRP A 170 -9.62 -10.62 17.82
C TRP A 170 -9.70 -11.51 19.07
N PHE A 171 -8.56 -11.91 19.63
CA PHE A 171 -8.52 -12.67 20.89
C PHE A 171 -9.06 -11.87 22.06
N GLY A 172 -8.76 -10.57 22.15
CA GLY A 172 -9.29 -9.69 23.19
C GLY A 172 -10.82 -9.64 23.19
N VAL A 173 -11.42 -9.45 22.01
CA VAL A 173 -12.89 -9.47 21.86
C VAL A 173 -13.45 -10.86 22.17
N CYS A 174 -12.83 -11.93 21.68
CA CYS A 174 -13.26 -13.30 21.95
C CYS A 174 -13.29 -13.61 23.45
N ALA A 175 -12.20 -13.29 24.18
CA ALA A 175 -12.11 -13.49 25.62
C ALA A 175 -13.15 -12.66 26.38
N ALA A 176 -13.34 -11.39 26.00
CA ALA A 176 -14.35 -10.53 26.60
C ALA A 176 -15.77 -11.10 26.43
N LEU A 177 -16.09 -11.62 25.24
CA LEU A 177 -17.37 -12.26 24.95
C LEU A 177 -17.58 -13.53 25.79
N ILE A 178 -16.56 -14.38 25.91
CA ILE A 178 -16.61 -15.57 26.76
C ILE A 178 -16.81 -15.18 28.24
N ALA A 179 -16.11 -14.15 28.72
CA ALA A 179 -16.25 -13.65 30.08
C ALA A 179 -17.67 -13.11 30.34
N PHE A 180 -18.24 -12.36 29.40
CA PHE A 180 -19.62 -11.87 29.50
C PHE A 180 -20.65 -13.01 29.53
N PHE A 181 -20.45 -14.03 28.71
CA PHE A 181 -21.29 -15.23 28.72
C PHE A 181 -21.19 -15.98 30.06
N ALA A 182 -19.96 -16.20 30.55
CA ALA A 182 -19.72 -16.85 31.84
C ALA A 182 -20.28 -16.05 33.01
N ALA A 183 -20.17 -14.71 32.99
CA ALA A 183 -20.77 -13.83 33.98
C ALA A 183 -22.31 -13.93 33.98
N GLY A 184 -22.93 -13.94 32.79
CA GLY A 184 -24.37 -14.17 32.65
C GLY A 184 -24.80 -15.51 33.25
N PHE A 185 -24.04 -16.58 32.97
CA PHE A 185 -24.32 -17.90 33.52
C PHE A 185 -24.11 -17.98 35.04
N ALA A 186 -23.07 -17.31 35.57
CA ALA A 186 -22.85 -17.19 37.01
C ALA A 186 -24.00 -16.47 37.70
N LEU A 187 -24.56 -15.42 37.08
CA LEU A 187 -25.76 -14.72 37.58
C LEU A 187 -27.03 -15.58 37.54
N LEU A 188 -27.10 -16.63 36.73
CA LEU A 188 -28.20 -17.60 36.77
C LEU A 188 -28.07 -18.58 37.95
N ILE A 189 -26.83 -18.94 38.30
CA ILE A 189 -26.54 -19.86 39.41
C ILE A 189 -26.61 -19.14 40.76
N ALA A 190 -26.18 -17.88 40.84
CA ALA A 190 -26.08 -17.13 42.09
C ALA A 190 -27.40 -17.07 42.89
N PRO A 191 -28.59 -16.86 42.28
CA PRO A 191 -29.88 -16.92 42.97
C PRO A 191 -30.17 -18.28 43.62
N VAL A 192 -29.80 -19.37 42.95
CA VAL A 192 -30.00 -20.74 43.46
C VAL A 192 -29.18 -20.97 44.72
N ILE A 193 -27.90 -20.55 44.68
CA ILE A 193 -27.01 -20.63 45.84
C ILE A 193 -27.53 -19.72 46.96
N GLY A 194 -27.98 -18.50 46.63
CA GLY A 194 -28.50 -17.54 47.60
C GLY A 194 -29.76 -18.02 48.35
N VAL A 195 -30.66 -18.73 47.66
CA VAL A 195 -31.82 -19.37 48.31
C VAL A 195 -31.37 -20.49 49.25
N LEU A 196 -30.39 -21.30 48.85
CA LEU A 196 -29.88 -22.40 49.66
C LEU A 196 -29.18 -21.92 50.94
N THR A 197 -28.35 -20.87 50.85
CA THR A 197 -27.69 -20.27 52.02
C THR A 197 -28.68 -19.58 52.95
N SER A 198 -29.73 -18.97 52.40
CA SER A 198 -30.84 -18.40 53.17
C SER A 198 -31.59 -19.49 53.97
N LEU A 199 -31.91 -20.64 53.34
CA LEU A 199 -32.57 -21.76 54.02
C LEU A 199 -31.69 -22.42 55.09
N ALA A 200 -30.36 -22.39 54.92
CA ALA A 200 -29.41 -22.87 55.91
C ALA A 200 -29.23 -21.93 57.11
N GLY A 201 -29.96 -20.81 57.17
CA GLY A 201 -29.88 -19.84 58.26
C GLY A 201 -28.56 -19.04 58.30
N MET A 202 -27.79 -19.06 57.20
CA MET A 202 -26.49 -18.39 57.12
C MET A 202 -26.59 -16.89 56.79
N SER A 203 -27.76 -16.39 56.41
CA SER A 203 -28.00 -14.98 56.06
C SER A 203 -28.86 -14.28 57.10
N GLY A 204 -28.32 -13.23 57.73
CA GLY A 204 -29.03 -12.35 58.68
C GLY A 204 -29.71 -11.12 58.06
N SER A 205 -29.93 -11.13 56.74
CA SER A 205 -30.40 -9.97 55.95
C SER A 205 -31.91 -10.00 55.68
N ASP A 206 -32.51 -8.82 55.47
CA ASP A 206 -33.94 -8.65 55.17
C ASP A 206 -34.43 -9.50 53.99
N PHE A 207 -35.28 -10.48 54.28
CA PHE A 207 -35.76 -11.48 53.30
C PHE A 207 -36.44 -10.85 52.07
N GLN A 208 -37.22 -9.78 52.25
CA GLN A 208 -37.91 -9.10 51.15
C GLN A 208 -36.95 -8.41 50.18
N PHE A 209 -35.89 -7.76 50.70
CA PHE A 209 -34.89 -7.11 49.85
C PHE A 209 -34.03 -8.15 49.12
N VAL A 210 -33.59 -9.20 49.82
CA VAL A 210 -32.77 -10.27 49.23
C VAL A 210 -33.53 -11.01 48.13
N SER A 211 -34.79 -11.37 48.35
CA SER A 211 -35.60 -12.05 47.34
C SER A 211 -35.80 -11.19 46.08
N PHE A 212 -36.04 -9.89 46.24
CA PHE A 212 -36.12 -8.95 45.12
C PHE A 212 -34.78 -8.85 44.36
N ALA A 213 -33.66 -8.71 45.06
CA ALA A 213 -32.33 -8.67 44.46
C ALA A 213 -31.99 -9.95 43.69
N MET A 214 -32.34 -11.13 44.23
CA MET A 214 -32.12 -12.42 43.57
C MET A 214 -32.95 -12.57 42.29
N LEU A 215 -34.21 -12.11 42.30
CA LEU A 215 -35.07 -12.05 41.12
C LEU A 215 -34.48 -11.13 40.03
N ALA A 216 -33.99 -9.95 40.44
CA ALA A 216 -33.33 -9.01 39.53
C ALA A 216 -32.04 -9.60 38.93
N CYS A 217 -31.18 -10.22 39.75
CA CYS A 217 -29.97 -10.90 39.29
C CYS A 217 -30.27 -12.06 38.34
N PHE A 218 -31.32 -12.84 38.62
CA PHE A 218 -31.75 -13.94 37.75
C PHE A 218 -32.20 -13.42 36.39
N GLY A 219 -33.08 -12.40 36.37
CA GLY A 219 -33.54 -11.76 35.14
C GLY A 219 -32.38 -11.16 34.34
N LEU A 220 -31.46 -10.47 35.01
CA LEU A 220 -30.24 -9.94 34.41
C LEU A 220 -29.37 -11.06 33.81
N GLY A 221 -29.23 -12.18 34.52
CA GLY A 221 -28.50 -13.36 34.05
C GLY A 221 -29.07 -13.93 32.75
N ILE A 222 -30.40 -14.03 32.63
CA ILE A 222 -31.06 -14.53 31.40
C ILE A 222 -30.78 -13.58 30.23
N ILE A 223 -30.98 -12.28 30.44
CA ILE A 223 -30.76 -11.25 29.41
C ILE A 223 -29.30 -11.27 28.97
N LEU A 224 -28.36 -11.26 29.92
CA LEU A 224 -26.93 -11.21 29.66
C LEU A 224 -26.44 -12.46 28.92
N THR A 225 -26.92 -13.65 29.32
CA THR A 225 -26.55 -14.92 28.67
C THR A 225 -27.10 -15.01 27.25
N THR A 226 -28.36 -14.60 27.03
CA THR A 226 -29.00 -14.62 25.71
C THR A 226 -28.33 -13.62 24.77
N LEU A 227 -28.10 -12.40 25.24
CA LEU A 227 -27.39 -11.35 24.51
C LEU A 227 -25.99 -11.82 24.13
N SER A 228 -25.21 -12.31 25.10
CA SER A 228 -23.85 -12.79 24.86
C SER A 228 -23.82 -13.94 23.84
N SER A 229 -24.78 -14.88 23.92
CA SER A 229 -24.90 -15.97 22.94
C SER A 229 -25.13 -15.47 21.51
N MET A 230 -25.93 -14.41 21.34
CA MET A 230 -26.13 -13.79 20.04
C MET A 230 -24.85 -13.09 19.55
N LEU A 231 -24.15 -12.38 20.44
CA LEU A 231 -22.89 -11.71 20.12
C LEU A 231 -21.79 -12.70 19.73
N LEU A 232 -21.65 -13.85 20.41
CA LEU A 232 -20.70 -14.90 20.02
C LEU A 232 -21.01 -15.42 18.61
N LYS A 233 -22.28 -15.73 18.32
CA LYS A 233 -22.68 -16.18 16.96
C LYS A 233 -22.34 -15.13 15.89
N LEU A 234 -22.61 -13.86 16.17
CA LEU A 234 -22.27 -12.76 15.27
C LEU A 234 -20.75 -12.65 15.07
N PHE A 235 -19.98 -12.73 16.14
CA PHE A 235 -18.52 -12.66 16.13
C PHE A 235 -17.89 -13.78 15.29
N PHE A 236 -18.33 -15.03 15.47
CA PHE A 236 -17.83 -16.14 14.64
C PHE A 236 -18.26 -16.02 13.18
N LYS A 237 -19.47 -15.52 12.90
CA LYS A 237 -19.91 -15.24 11.54
C LYS A 237 -19.07 -14.16 10.85
N LEU A 238 -18.71 -13.09 11.57
CA LEU A 238 -17.79 -12.06 11.09
C LEU A 238 -16.39 -12.61 10.87
N SER A 239 -15.88 -13.39 11.82
CA SER A 239 -14.56 -14.04 11.75
C SER A 239 -14.45 -14.94 10.52
N TRP A 240 -15.49 -15.74 10.25
CA TRP A 240 -15.55 -16.58 9.06
C TRP A 240 -15.54 -15.78 7.76
N LYS A 241 -16.32 -14.69 7.68
CA LYS A 241 -16.33 -13.79 6.52
C LYS A 241 -14.96 -13.14 6.30
N TYR A 242 -14.28 -12.72 7.36
CA TYR A 242 -12.94 -12.14 7.29
C TYR A 242 -11.92 -13.16 6.76
N ILE A 243 -11.92 -14.38 7.27
CA ILE A 243 -11.01 -15.44 6.79
C ILE A 243 -11.28 -15.74 5.31
N GLN A 244 -12.55 -15.85 4.91
CA GLN A 244 -12.92 -16.05 3.51
C GLN A 244 -12.48 -14.91 2.61
N PHE A 245 -12.60 -13.65 3.07
CA PHE A 245 -12.12 -12.48 2.35
C PHE A 245 -10.60 -12.52 2.14
N ASN A 246 -9.82 -12.79 3.19
CA ASN A 246 -8.37 -12.93 3.06
C ASN A 246 -7.97 -14.10 2.15
N ALA A 247 -8.66 -15.24 2.26
CA ALA A 247 -8.41 -16.39 1.40
C ALA A 247 -8.70 -16.09 -0.09
N LYS A 248 -9.69 -15.24 -0.39
CA LYS A 248 -9.97 -14.80 -1.77
C LYS A 248 -8.90 -13.86 -2.31
N LEU A 249 -8.48 -12.87 -1.50
CA LEU A 249 -7.41 -11.94 -1.88
C LEU A 249 -6.10 -12.66 -2.24
N ILE A 250 -5.73 -13.69 -1.47
CA ILE A 250 -4.50 -14.47 -1.73
C ILE A 250 -4.63 -15.29 -3.02
N LYS A 251 -5.82 -15.79 -3.33
CA LYS A 251 -6.09 -16.56 -4.56
C LYS A 251 -6.24 -15.68 -5.80
N GLY A 252 -6.33 -14.36 -5.65
CA GLY A 252 -6.41 -13.40 -6.76
C GLY A 252 -7.74 -13.43 -7.53
N VAL A 253 -8.83 -13.84 -6.88
CA VAL A 253 -10.19 -13.92 -7.45
C VAL A 253 -11.16 -12.99 -6.73
#